data_AF-X1LI18-F1
#
_entry.id   AF-X1LI18-F1
#
_cell.length_a   1.000
_cell.length_b   1.000
_cell.length_c   1.000
_cell.angle_alpha   90.00
_cell.angle_beta   90.00
_cell.angle_gamma   90.00
#
_symmetry.space_group_name_H-M   'P 1'
#
loop_
_entity.id
_entity.type
_entity.pdbx_description
1 polymer ?
#
loop_
_entity_poly.entity_id
_entity_poly.type
_entity_poly.pdbx_seq_one_letter_code
_entity_poly.pdbx_strand_id
1 'polypeptide(L)'
;MKVMSFTTDGAAVAGFGAEVNSGVLGVALPFGIRILAIKQPTGLALANDADWTLWVNYASTGMAFIHEHTDPVNDGGVKLGPSGITVQPRGFIQMAWVQAAFQVNVVSIYYEQA
;
A
#
# COMPACT_ATOMS: atom_id res chain seq x y z
N MET A 1 -0.18 2.47 -16.40
CA MET A 1 0.02 2.17 -14.97
C MET A 1 -1.25 2.50 -14.22
N LYS A 2 -1.71 1.63 -13.32
CA LYS A 2 -2.92 1.79 -12.50
C LYS A 2 -2.54 1.95 -11.03
N VAL A 3 -3.46 2.49 -10.23
CA VAL A 3 -3.24 2.80 -8.80
C VAL A 3 -4.38 2.21 -7.97
N MET A 4 -4.05 1.72 -6.78
CA MET A 4 -5.00 1.31 -5.75
C MET A 4 -4.50 1.85 -4.41
N SER A 5 -5.39 2.44 -3.61
CA SER A 5 -5.01 3.13 -2.37
C SER A 5 -5.67 2.49 -1.17
N PHE A 6 -4.95 2.45 -0.06
CA PHE A 6 -5.40 1.90 1.22
C PHE A 6 -5.29 2.98 2.29
N THR A 7 -6.29 3.07 3.15
CA THR A 7 -6.36 4.04 4.25
C THR A 7 -6.34 3.34 5.61
N THR A 8 -5.66 3.93 6.59
CA THR A 8 -5.73 3.43 7.97
C THR A 8 -7.09 3.72 8.59
N ASP A 9 -7.37 3.01 9.68
CA ASP A 9 -8.31 3.51 10.67
C ASP A 9 -7.55 4.50 11.56
N GLY A 10 -7.92 5.79 11.46
CA GLY A 10 -7.25 6.85 12.20
C GLY A 10 -7.37 6.75 13.72
N ALA A 11 -8.21 5.86 14.25
CA ALA A 11 -8.36 5.64 15.69
C ALA A 11 -7.61 4.40 16.23
N ALA A 12 -6.98 3.59 15.37
CA ALA A 12 -6.26 2.39 15.79
C ALA A 12 -4.74 2.55 15.68
N VAL A 13 -3.98 1.74 16.43
CA VAL A 13 -2.51 1.75 16.41
C VAL A 13 -1.96 0.84 15.31
N ALA A 14 -2.67 -0.23 14.96
CA ALA A 14 -2.29 -1.17 13.92
C ALA A 14 -3.53 -1.82 13.31
N GLY A 15 -3.39 -2.30 12.08
CA GLY A 15 -4.46 -3.02 11.39
C GLY A 15 -4.15 -3.34 9.94
N PHE A 16 -5.20 -3.57 9.16
CA PHE A 16 -5.15 -3.62 7.71
C PHE A 16 -5.84 -2.38 7.15
N GLY A 17 -5.27 -1.82 6.09
CA GLY A 17 -5.84 -0.66 5.42
C GLY A 17 -7.07 -1.05 4.64
N ALA A 18 -8.10 -0.20 4.68
CA ALA A 18 -9.27 -0.33 3.83
C ALA A 18 -8.96 0.28 2.45
N GLU A 19 -9.30 -0.42 1.36
CA GLU A 19 -9.17 0.18 0.03
C GLU A 19 -10.12 1.38 -0.09
N VAL A 20 -9.61 2.52 -0.56
CA VAL A 20 -10.29 3.82 -0.44
C VAL A 20 -11.64 3.87 -1.17
N ASN A 21 -11.79 3.20 -2.30
CA ASN A 21 -13.03 3.26 -3.10
C ASN A 21 -14.10 2.26 -2.64
N SER A 22 -13.71 1.18 -1.98
CA SER A 22 -14.60 0.06 -1.64
C SER A 22 -14.77 -0.17 -0.14
N GLY A 23 -13.88 0.38 0.69
CA GLY A 23 -13.88 0.22 2.14
C GLY A 23 -13.51 -1.19 2.63
N VAL A 24 -13.14 -2.11 1.73
CA VAL A 24 -12.77 -3.48 2.12
C VAL A 24 -11.30 -3.58 2.53
N LEU A 25 -10.98 -4.42 3.51
CA LEU A 25 -9.62 -4.59 4.07
C LEU A 25 -8.64 -5.34 3.14
N GLY A 26 -9.07 -5.64 1.92
CA GLY A 26 -8.26 -6.30 0.93
C GLY A 26 -8.99 -6.43 -0.40
N VAL A 27 -8.21 -6.54 -1.48
CA VAL A 27 -8.73 -6.51 -2.85
C VAL A 27 -8.28 -7.75 -3.60
N ALA A 28 -9.19 -8.35 -4.37
CA ALA A 28 -8.88 -9.39 -5.33
C ALA A 28 -9.31 -8.93 -6.72
N LEU A 29 -8.41 -8.98 -7.69
CA LEU A 29 -8.69 -8.63 -9.08
C LEU A 29 -8.93 -9.91 -9.90
N PRO A 30 -9.84 -9.90 -10.90
CA PRO A 30 -10.12 -11.09 -11.70
C PRO A 30 -8.97 -11.50 -12.63
N PHE A 31 -7.95 -10.66 -12.79
CA PHE A 31 -6.76 -10.86 -13.60
C PHE A 31 -5.49 -10.70 -12.76
N GLY A 32 -4.37 -11.21 -13.27
CA GLY A 32 -3.07 -11.07 -12.62
C GLY A 32 -2.52 -9.65 -12.76
N ILE A 33 -1.77 -9.21 -11.77
CA ILE A 33 -1.11 -7.91 -11.78
C ILE A 33 0.35 -8.03 -11.41
N ARG A 34 1.14 -7.03 -11.80
CA ARG A 34 2.49 -6.81 -11.30
C ARG A 34 2.52 -5.48 -10.54
N ILE A 35 2.81 -5.54 -9.26
CA ILE A 35 3.01 -4.37 -8.40
C ILE A 35 4.44 -3.88 -8.59
N LEU A 36 4.59 -2.60 -8.91
CA LEU A 36 5.86 -1.96 -9.28
C LEU A 36 6.37 -0.99 -8.21
N ALA A 37 5.45 -0.38 -7.46
CA ALA A 37 5.81 0.53 -6.38
C ALA A 37 4.74 0.63 -5.31
N ILE A 38 5.15 1.03 -4.11
CA ILE A 38 4.30 1.41 -2.98
C ILE A 38 4.71 2.84 -2.62
N LYS A 39 3.79 3.79 -2.65
CA LYS A 39 4.09 5.21 -2.40
C LYS A 39 2.97 5.91 -1.65
N GLN A 40 3.28 7.05 -1.03
CA GLN A 40 2.24 7.98 -0.62
C GLN A 40 1.59 8.64 -1.87
N PRO A 41 0.25 8.83 -1.91
CA PRO A 41 -0.39 9.60 -2.96
C PRO A 41 0.16 11.04 -3.06
N THR A 42 0.42 11.51 -4.28
CA THR A 42 0.84 12.89 -4.54
C THR A 42 -0.23 13.89 -4.10
N GLY A 43 0.17 14.97 -3.41
CA GLY A 43 -0.73 16.08 -3.04
C GLY A 43 -1.40 15.96 -1.67
N LEU A 44 -1.08 14.93 -0.88
CA LEU A 44 -1.49 14.89 0.53
C LEU A 44 -0.68 15.89 1.35
N ALA A 45 -1.38 16.71 2.14
CA ALA A 45 -0.80 17.75 2.98
C ALA A 45 -0.10 17.20 4.23
N LEU A 46 -0.44 15.98 4.65
CA LEU A 46 0.13 15.34 5.84
C LEU A 46 1.16 14.29 5.42
N ALA A 47 2.32 14.31 6.09
CA ALA A 47 3.28 13.22 6.01
C ALA A 47 2.65 11.97 6.61
N ASN A 48 2.72 10.85 5.89
CA ASN A 48 2.33 9.56 6.41
C ASN A 48 3.19 9.20 7.64
N ASP A 49 2.57 8.86 8.78
CA ASP A 49 3.24 8.43 10.02
C ASP A 49 3.03 6.94 10.34
N ALA A 50 2.56 6.19 9.35
CA ALA A 50 2.33 4.76 9.46
C ALA A 50 3.40 3.96 8.70
N ASP A 51 3.87 2.88 9.30
CA ASP A 51 4.67 1.86 8.62
C ASP A 51 3.74 0.85 7.98
N TRP A 52 3.87 0.66 6.67
CA TRP A 52 3.02 -0.20 5.88
C TRP A 52 3.77 -1.43 5.39
N THR A 53 3.13 -2.60 5.39
CA THR A 53 3.66 -3.82 4.80
C THR A 53 2.67 -4.39 3.80
N LEU A 54 3.14 -4.73 2.60
CA LEU A 54 2.33 -5.40 1.59
C LEU A 54 2.18 -6.89 1.90
N TRP A 55 0.93 -7.34 1.87
CA TRP A 55 0.54 -8.75 2.04
C TRP A 55 -0.18 -9.23 0.78
N VAL A 56 0.14 -10.45 0.37
CA VAL A 56 -0.50 -11.13 -0.75
C VAL A 56 -0.88 -12.54 -0.31
N ASN A 57 -2.13 -12.93 -0.53
CA ASN A 57 -2.68 -14.23 -0.13
C ASN A 57 -2.41 -14.56 1.36
N TYR A 58 -2.65 -13.58 2.23
CA TYR A 58 -2.46 -13.70 3.68
C TYR A 58 -1.00 -13.97 4.12
N ALA A 59 -0.04 -13.71 3.23
CA ALA A 59 1.38 -13.78 3.55
C ALA A 59 2.05 -12.41 3.34
N SER A 60 2.89 -12.00 4.28
CA SER A 60 3.74 -10.83 4.10
C SER A 60 4.70 -11.03 2.93
N THR A 61 4.79 -10.02 2.07
CA THR A 61 5.77 -10.01 0.98
C THR A 61 7.15 -9.52 1.42
N GLY A 62 7.27 -9.04 2.66
CA GLY A 62 8.48 -8.37 3.16
C GLY A 62 8.69 -6.97 2.61
N MET A 63 7.85 -6.50 1.67
CA MET A 63 7.94 -5.14 1.14
C MET A 63 7.22 -4.18 2.08
N ALA A 64 8.01 -3.28 2.68
CA ALA A 64 7.52 -2.30 3.63
C ALA A 64 7.74 -0.86 3.14
N PHE A 65 6.72 -0.03 3.25
CA PHE A 65 6.80 1.43 3.14
C PHE A 65 6.77 2.01 4.56
N ILE A 66 7.95 2.23 5.13
CA ILE A 66 8.12 2.88 6.43
C ILE A 66 7.85 4.39 6.33
N HIS A 67 7.38 4.99 7.40
CA HIS A 67 6.95 6.39 7.47
C HIS A 67 8.04 7.40 7.07
N GLU A 68 9.32 7.05 7.18
CA GLU A 68 10.46 7.87 6.75
C GLU A 68 10.58 7.97 5.22
N HIS A 69 9.89 7.10 4.45
CA HIS A 69 9.85 7.19 2.98
C HIS A 69 8.96 8.31 2.45
N THR A 70 8.46 9.20 3.32
CA THR A 70 7.71 10.40 2.95
C THR A 70 8.58 11.56 2.47
N ASP A 71 9.91 11.42 2.53
CA ASP A 71 10.84 12.43 2.04
C ASP A 71 10.74 12.59 0.50
N PRO A 72 10.42 13.80 -0.01
CA PRO A 72 10.34 14.10 -1.43
C PRO A 72 11.65 13.83 -2.20
N VAL A 73 12.80 13.75 -1.52
CA VAL A 73 14.09 13.38 -2.14
C VAL A 73 14.07 11.96 -2.73
N ASN A 74 13.25 11.06 -2.19
CA ASN A 74 13.18 9.66 -2.61
C ASN A 74 11.96 9.32 -3.48
N ASP A 75 11.32 10.31 -4.11
CA ASP A 75 10.12 10.11 -4.96
C ASP A 75 8.93 9.50 -4.16
N GLY A 76 9.02 9.59 -2.81
CA GLY A 76 7.99 9.28 -1.82
C GLY A 76 7.60 7.81 -1.67
N GLY A 77 8.47 6.84 -2.00
CA GLY A 77 8.05 5.44 -1.96
C GLY A 77 9.08 4.34 -2.23
N VAL A 78 8.61 3.11 -2.06
CA VAL A 78 9.33 1.85 -2.31
C VAL A 78 9.16 1.48 -3.78
N LYS A 79 10.27 1.39 -4.52
CA LYS A 79 10.30 0.91 -5.91
C LYS A 79 10.73 -0.55 -5.93
N LEU A 80 9.91 -1.42 -6.50
CA LEU A 80 10.14 -2.88 -6.54
C LEU A 80 10.95 -3.33 -7.76
N GLY A 81 11.41 -2.39 -8.59
CA GLY A 81 12.14 -2.66 -9.82
C GLY A 81 11.27 -3.26 -10.94
N PRO A 82 11.86 -3.60 -12.11
CA PRO A 82 11.12 -4.08 -13.29
C PRO A 82 10.42 -5.42 -13.07
N SER A 83 10.97 -6.28 -12.20
CA SER A 83 10.42 -7.59 -11.91
C SER A 83 9.20 -7.52 -10.98
N GLY A 84 9.11 -6.48 -10.14
CA GLY A 84 7.97 -6.22 -9.26
C GLY A 84 7.56 -7.39 -8.36
N ILE A 85 6.32 -7.33 -7.86
CA ILE A 85 5.63 -8.46 -7.23
C ILE A 85 4.47 -8.89 -8.13
N THR A 86 4.52 -10.13 -8.62
CA THR A 86 3.43 -10.71 -9.41
C THR A 86 2.37 -11.30 -8.49
N VAL A 87 1.14 -10.82 -8.63
CA VAL A 87 -0.05 -11.36 -7.96
C VAL A 87 -0.86 -12.11 -9.01
N GLN A 88 -1.14 -13.37 -8.74
CA GLN A 88 -1.96 -14.22 -9.63
C GLN A 88 -3.40 -13.69 -9.71
N PRO A 89 -4.14 -14.03 -10.78
CA PRO A 89 -5.58 -13.74 -10.84
C PRO A 89 -6.29 -14.20 -9.57
N ARG A 90 -7.16 -13.34 -9.03
CA ARG A 90 -7.90 -13.52 -7.78
C ARG A 90 -7.04 -13.61 -6.52
N GLY A 91 -5.74 -13.30 -6.61
CA GLY A 91 -4.89 -13.14 -5.44
C GLY A 91 -5.38 -12.00 -4.55
N PHE A 92 -5.34 -12.21 -3.24
CA PHE A 92 -5.87 -11.29 -2.25
C PHE A 92 -4.77 -10.34 -1.76
N ILE A 93 -4.95 -9.04 -1.96
CA ILE A 93 -3.96 -8.00 -1.68
C ILE A 93 -4.40 -7.23 -0.44
N GLN A 94 -3.50 -7.04 0.52
CA GLN A 94 -3.76 -6.26 1.73
C GLN A 94 -2.55 -5.40 2.07
N MET A 95 -2.80 -4.31 2.79
CA MET A 95 -1.75 -3.46 3.35
C MET A 95 -1.88 -3.47 4.87
N ALA A 96 -0.98 -4.16 5.56
CA ALA A 96 -0.90 -4.09 7.01
C ALA A 96 -0.21 -2.78 7.42
N TRP A 97 -0.60 -2.20 8.54
CA TRP A 97 -0.01 -0.96 9.02
C TRP A 97 0.15 -0.92 10.55
N VAL A 98 1.11 -0.10 11.00
CA VAL A 98 1.32 0.30 12.38
C VAL A 98 1.62 1.80 12.38
N GLN A 99 0.94 2.60 13.20
CA GLN A 99 1.12 4.07 13.27
C GLN A 99 1.31 4.55 14.70
N ALA A 100 2.08 5.62 14.86
CA ALA A 100 2.39 6.19 16.18
C ALA A 100 1.34 7.22 16.63
N ALA A 101 0.77 8.01 15.71
CA ALA A 101 -0.31 8.95 16.01
C ALA A 101 -1.65 8.48 15.44
N PHE A 102 -2.72 8.82 16.17
CA PHE A 102 -4.09 8.55 15.74
C PHE A 102 -4.52 9.53 14.65
N GLN A 103 -4.11 9.25 13.41
CA GLN A 103 -4.49 9.99 12.23
C GLN A 103 -4.75 9.06 11.04
N VAL A 104 -5.51 9.56 10.07
CA VAL A 104 -5.78 8.81 8.84
C VAL A 104 -4.58 8.94 7.90
N ASN A 105 -3.97 7.80 7.57
CA ASN A 105 -2.85 7.70 6.64
C ASN A 105 -3.28 6.96 5.38
N VAL A 106 -2.63 7.28 4.26
CA VAL A 106 -2.94 6.64 2.97
C VAL A 106 -1.66 6.20 2.27
N VAL A 107 -1.68 4.97 1.78
CA VAL A 107 -0.64 4.42 0.90
C VAL A 107 -1.26 3.94 -0.41
N SER A 108 -0.52 4.05 -1.51
CA SER A 108 -0.91 3.58 -2.83
C SER A 108 0.04 2.51 -3.35
N ILE A 109 -0.52 1.47 -3.95
CA ILE A 109 0.21 0.54 -4.82
C ILE A 109 0.04 0.94 -6.29
N TYR A 110 1.15 0.94 -7.01
CA TYR A 110 1.21 1.17 -8.45
C TYR A 110 1.43 -0.16 -9.14
N TYR A 111 0.58 -0.49 -10.10
CA TYR A 111 0.61 -1.79 -10.75
C TYR A 111 0.28 -1.72 -12.24
N GLU A 112 0.64 -2.79 -12.94
CA GLU A 112 0.23 -3.09 -14.31
C GLU A 112 -0.46 -4.45 -14.37
N GLN A 113 -1.21 -4.69 -15.45
CA GLN A 113 -1.72 -6.03 -15.71
C GLN A 113 -0.55 -6.92 -16.16
N ALA A 114 -0.43 -8.09 -15.55
CA ALA A 114 0.64 -9.05 -15.83
C ALA A 114 0.37 -9.89 -17.08
#